data_AF-A0A7S4DC92-F1
#
_entry.id   AF-A0A7S4DC92-F1
#
_cell.length_a   1.000
_cell.length_b   1.000
_cell.length_c   1.000
_cell.angle_alpha   90.00
_cell.angle_beta   90.00
_cell.angle_gamma   90.00
#
_symmetry.space_group_name_H-M   'P 1'
#
loop_
_entity.id
_entity.type
_entity.pdbx_description
1 polymer ?
#
loop_
_entity_poly.entity_id
_entity_poly.type
_entity_poly.pdbx_seq_one_letter_code
_entity_poly.pdbx_strand_id
1 'polypeptide(L)'
;MGDLELRVLLAAAATVPTVTATLGDSDKETVAEGVAAGHMYSVLGLGFDLDGEFVRLRNPWRSFEPGADGGGGGGGGGDGVDDGVFKYRLPQFRAAFQAVVVGRAGEWRAP
;
A
#
# COMPACT_ATOMS: atom_id res chain seq x y z
N MET A 1 -0.31 18.49 1.44
CA MET A 1 -0.54 17.21 0.74
C MET A 1 0.58 17.03 -0.27
N GLY A 2 1.31 15.92 -0.24
CA GLY A 2 2.39 15.61 -1.21
C GLY A 2 1.83 15.00 -2.51
N ASP A 3 2.64 14.97 -3.58
CA ASP A 3 2.22 14.46 -4.92
C ASP A 3 1.68 13.01 -4.87
N LEU A 4 2.31 12.14 -4.07
CA LEU A 4 1.89 10.74 -3.91
C LEU A 4 0.47 10.61 -3.33
N GLU A 5 0.11 11.45 -2.37
CA GLU A 5 -1.18 11.38 -1.68
C GLU A 5 -2.31 11.86 -2.57
N LEU A 6 -2.05 12.92 -3.33
CA LEU A 6 -3.00 13.45 -4.29
C LEU A 6 -3.32 12.42 -5.38
N ARG A 7 -2.30 11.68 -5.85
CA ARG A 7 -2.49 10.59 -6.82
C ARG A 7 -3.33 9.46 -6.26
N VAL A 8 -3.08 9.03 -5.02
CA VAL A 8 -3.89 7.99 -4.37
C VAL A 8 -5.32 8.45 -4.17
N LEU A 9 -5.54 9.68 -3.68
CA LEU A 9 -6.87 10.24 -3.47
C LEU A 9 -7.66 10.33 -4.77
N LEU A 10 -7.04 10.86 -5.83
CA LEU A 10 -7.68 11.01 -7.13
C LEU A 10 -8.05 9.65 -7.74
N ALA A 11 -7.17 8.67 -7.61
CA ALA A 11 -7.40 7.34 -8.17
C ALA A 11 -8.43 6.52 -7.39
N ALA A 12 -8.42 6.62 -6.05
CA ALA A 12 -9.43 6.00 -5.20
C ALA A 12 -10.83 6.59 -5.48
N ALA A 13 -10.93 7.92 -5.64
CA ALA A 13 -12.18 8.60 -5.98
C ALA A 13 -12.69 8.23 -7.39
N ALA A 14 -11.79 7.97 -8.33
CA ALA A 14 -12.13 7.63 -9.72
C ALA A 14 -12.29 6.13 -9.97
N THR A 15 -12.23 5.29 -8.93
CA THR A 15 -12.25 3.81 -9.00
C THR A 15 -11.26 3.23 -10.01
N VAL A 16 -10.13 3.91 -10.16
CA VAL A 16 -9.08 3.55 -11.11
C VAL A 16 -8.11 2.56 -10.46
N PRO A 17 -7.76 1.44 -11.12
CA PRO A 17 -6.75 0.52 -10.61
C PRO A 17 -5.46 1.26 -10.29
N THR A 18 -4.99 1.13 -9.07
CA THR A 18 -3.82 1.87 -8.56
C THR A 18 -2.87 0.90 -7.90
N VAL A 19 -1.59 1.02 -8.22
CA VAL A 19 -0.52 0.25 -7.59
C VAL A 19 0.52 1.20 -7.04
N THR A 20 1.26 0.72 -6.05
CA THR A 20 2.33 1.45 -5.38
C THR A 20 3.54 0.55 -5.24
N ALA A 21 4.75 1.12 -5.27
CA ALA A 21 6.00 0.38 -5.16
C ALA A 21 6.81 0.85 -3.96
N THR A 22 7.33 -0.10 -3.17
CA THR A 22 8.23 0.18 -2.06
C THR A 22 9.63 0.55 -2.55
N LEU A 23 10.40 1.21 -1.69
CA LEU A 23 11.83 1.45 -1.87
C LEU A 23 12.61 0.13 -1.92
N GLY A 24 13.80 0.16 -2.51
CA GLY A 24 14.74 -0.96 -2.58
C GLY A 24 14.65 -1.79 -3.86
N ASP A 25 15.52 -2.79 -3.97
CA ASP A 25 15.75 -3.54 -5.22
C ASP A 25 15.47 -5.05 -5.09
N SER A 26 15.07 -5.55 -3.90
CA SER A 26 14.92 -6.97 -3.62
C SER A 26 13.83 -7.27 -2.59
N ASP A 27 12.87 -8.10 -2.97
CA ASP A 27 11.74 -8.54 -2.13
C ASP A 27 12.11 -9.52 -0.99
N LYS A 28 13.38 -9.90 -0.90
CA LYS A 28 13.96 -10.67 0.21
C LYS A 28 14.26 -9.83 1.46
N GLU A 29 14.19 -8.52 1.32
CA GLU A 29 14.41 -7.56 2.40
C GLU A 29 13.09 -6.87 2.74
N THR A 30 13.00 -6.32 3.94
CA THR A 30 11.90 -5.43 4.31
C THR A 30 12.40 -3.99 4.38
N VAL A 31 11.59 -3.05 3.88
CA VAL A 31 11.77 -1.64 4.20
C VAL A 31 10.83 -1.25 5.32
N ALA A 32 11.16 -0.11 5.95
CA ALA A 32 10.47 0.56 7.05
C ALA A 32 9.12 -0.07 7.41
N GLU A 33 8.95 -0.53 8.65
CA GLU A 33 7.67 -1.04 9.17
C GLU A 33 7.14 -2.29 8.47
N GLY A 34 8.03 -3.08 7.83
CA GLY A 34 7.78 -4.51 7.57
C GLY A 34 7.20 -4.87 6.21
N VAL A 35 7.13 -3.94 5.25
CA VAL A 35 6.75 -4.26 3.86
C VAL A 35 7.97 -4.77 3.08
N ALA A 36 7.76 -5.66 2.10
CA ALA A 36 8.82 -6.17 1.25
C ALA A 36 9.42 -5.04 0.40
N ALA A 37 10.75 -4.98 0.30
CA ALA A 37 11.47 -3.98 -0.48
C ALA A 37 11.37 -4.27 -1.99
N GLY A 38 11.42 -3.24 -2.84
CA GLY A 38 11.35 -3.39 -4.30
C GLY A 38 10.08 -4.10 -4.80
N HIS A 39 8.99 -4.07 -4.02
CA HIS A 39 7.78 -4.85 -4.25
C HIS A 39 6.57 -3.96 -4.56
N MET A 40 5.63 -4.50 -5.32
CA MET A 40 4.42 -3.78 -5.72
C MET A 40 3.20 -4.24 -4.93
N TYR A 41 2.38 -3.28 -4.53
CA TYR A 41 1.13 -3.49 -3.81
C TYR A 41 -0.03 -2.86 -4.57
N SER A 42 -1.21 -3.47 -4.48
CA SER A 42 -2.45 -2.81 -4.94
C SER A 42 -2.90 -1.80 -3.89
N VAL A 43 -3.31 -0.62 -4.33
CA VAL A 43 -3.94 0.38 -3.46
C VAL A 43 -5.45 0.18 -3.50
N LEU A 44 -6.04 -0.17 -2.36
CA LEU A 44 -7.48 -0.42 -2.23
C LEU A 44 -8.25 0.84 -1.84
N GLY A 45 -7.58 1.84 -1.27
CA GLY A 45 -8.17 3.13 -0.96
C GLY A 45 -7.46 3.87 0.16
N LEU A 46 -8.02 5.03 0.52
CA LEU A 46 -7.63 5.81 1.69
C LEU A 46 -8.72 5.70 2.77
N GLY A 47 -8.30 5.80 4.02
CA GLY A 47 -9.20 5.84 5.15
C GLY A 47 -8.66 6.68 6.29
N PHE A 48 -9.49 6.85 7.31
CA PHE A 48 -9.17 7.52 8.54
C PHE A 48 -9.74 6.71 9.70
N ASP A 49 -8.97 6.56 10.78
CA ASP A 49 -9.46 6.04 12.05
C ASP A 49 -8.89 6.86 13.23
N LEU A 50 -9.04 6.37 14.45
CA LEU A 50 -8.62 7.09 15.66
C LEU A 50 -7.12 7.44 15.69
N ASP A 51 -6.28 6.68 14.98
CA ASP A 51 -4.84 6.95 14.91
C ASP A 51 -4.44 7.76 13.66
N GLY A 52 -5.43 8.22 12.89
CA GLY A 52 -5.23 9.11 11.74
C GLY A 52 -5.40 8.44 10.37
N GLU A 53 -4.86 9.10 9.34
CA GLU A 53 -4.98 8.71 7.94
C GLU A 53 -4.15 7.45 7.61
N PHE A 54 -4.71 6.58 6.77
CA PHE A 54 -4.03 5.39 6.28
C PHE A 54 -4.36 5.09 4.81
N VAL A 55 -3.48 4.33 4.17
CA VAL A 55 -3.70 3.69 2.87
C VAL A 55 -4.04 2.23 3.13
N ARG A 56 -5.12 1.72 2.54
CA ARG A 56 -5.40 0.27 2.54
C ARG A 56 -4.70 -0.36 1.35
N LEU A 57 -3.83 -1.33 1.60
CA LEU A 57 -3.00 -1.98 0.60
C LEU A 57 -3.33 -3.47 0.51
N ARG A 58 -2.97 -4.07 -0.61
CA ARG A 58 -2.96 -5.53 -0.77
C ARG A 58 -1.65 -6.03 -1.34
N ASN A 59 -1.03 -6.98 -0.65
CA ASN A 59 0.08 -7.78 -1.15
C ASN A 59 -0.43 -8.77 -2.22
N PRO A 60 0.11 -8.77 -3.45
CA PRO A 60 -0.30 -9.70 -4.50
C PRO A 60 -0.05 -11.18 -4.15
N TRP A 61 0.83 -11.49 -3.19
CA TRP A 61 1.06 -12.85 -2.72
C TRP A 61 -0.11 -13.43 -1.92
N ARG A 62 -1.09 -12.59 -1.54
CA ARG A 62 -2.23 -12.96 -0.70
C ARG A 62 -1.82 -13.51 0.67
N SER A 63 -0.67 -13.06 1.13
CA SER A 63 -0.13 -13.33 2.44
C SER A 63 0.84 -12.20 2.81
N PHE A 64 1.36 -12.25 4.03
CA PHE A 64 2.36 -11.31 4.55
C PHE A 64 1.81 -9.89 4.70
N GLU A 65 1.39 -9.61 5.93
CA GLU A 65 0.80 -8.34 6.36
C GLU A 65 1.65 -7.75 7.49
N PRO A 66 2.17 -6.53 7.31
CA PRO A 66 2.84 -5.83 8.39
C PRO A 66 1.90 -5.69 9.60
N GLY A 67 2.39 -6.08 10.79
CA GLY A 67 1.68 -5.91 12.06
C GLY A 67 0.61 -6.96 12.40
N ALA A 68 0.35 -7.95 11.54
CA ALA A 68 -0.59 -9.05 11.83
C ALA A 68 -0.09 -10.01 12.94
N ASP A 69 1.23 -10.14 13.11
CA ASP A 69 1.85 -11.13 14.02
C ASP A 69 2.07 -10.64 15.46
N GLY A 70 1.38 -9.57 15.90
CA GLY A 70 1.51 -9.06 17.27
C GLY A 70 2.86 -8.40 17.60
N GLY A 71 3.69 -8.15 16.58
CA GLY A 71 4.89 -7.32 16.68
C GLY A 71 4.53 -5.84 16.71
N GLY A 72 4.42 -5.27 17.91
CA GLY A 72 4.25 -3.83 18.10
C GLY A 72 5.39 -3.05 17.46
N GLY A 73 5.13 -2.50 16.27
CA GLY A 73 6.10 -1.70 15.52
C GLY A 73 5.63 -1.57 14.08
N GLY A 74 4.69 -0.64 13.86
CA GLY A 74 4.52 -0.13 12.51
C GLY A 74 3.11 -0.02 11.97
N GLY A 75 2.17 0.60 12.70
CA GLY A 75 1.01 1.35 12.18
C GLY A 75 -0.02 0.65 11.26
N GLY A 76 0.29 -0.49 10.69
CA GLY A 76 -0.58 -1.31 9.89
C GLY A 76 -1.19 -2.39 10.74
N GLY A 77 -2.48 -2.28 10.98
CA GLY A 77 -3.26 -3.43 11.42
C GLY A 77 -3.57 -4.27 10.19
N GLY A 78 -3.08 -5.51 10.17
CA GLY A 78 -3.76 -6.58 9.44
C GLY A 78 -5.21 -6.68 9.94
N ASP A 79 -6.13 -7.13 9.10
CA ASP A 79 -7.54 -7.25 9.49
C ASP A 79 -7.85 -8.54 10.27
N GLY A 80 -6.81 -9.29 10.62
CA GLY A 80 -6.88 -10.56 11.35
C GLY A 80 -7.05 -11.78 10.43
N VAL A 81 -6.96 -11.58 9.11
CA VAL A 81 -7.01 -12.63 8.09
C VAL A 81 -5.74 -12.52 7.25
N ASP A 82 -4.97 -13.60 7.10
CA ASP A 82 -3.80 -13.63 6.19
C ASP A 82 -4.27 -13.72 4.73
N ASP A 83 -4.66 -12.59 4.15
CA ASP A 83 -5.09 -12.45 2.75
C ASP A 83 -4.31 -11.40 1.96
N GLY A 84 -3.29 -10.84 2.61
CA GLY A 84 -2.40 -9.80 2.14
C GLY A 84 -2.96 -8.39 2.29
N VAL A 85 -4.11 -8.19 2.94
CA VAL A 85 -4.76 -6.88 3.06
C VAL A 85 -4.46 -6.24 4.42
N PHE A 86 -3.89 -5.05 4.38
CA PHE A 86 -3.50 -4.34 5.59
C PHE A 86 -3.69 -2.83 5.45
N LYS A 87 -3.84 -2.14 6.58
CA LYS A 87 -3.73 -0.67 6.65
C LYS A 87 -2.26 -0.29 6.69
N TYR A 88 -1.90 0.88 6.18
CA TYR A 88 -0.54 1.41 6.29
C TYR A 88 -0.60 2.91 6.53
N ARG A 89 0.00 3.41 7.63
CA ARG A 89 -0.20 4.81 8.01
C ARG A 89 0.42 5.73 6.99
N LEU A 90 -0.26 6.84 6.70
CA LEU A 90 0.15 7.73 5.64
C LEU A 90 1.58 8.31 5.83
N PRO A 91 2.04 8.66 7.05
CA PRO A 91 3.44 9.03 7.27
C PRO A 91 4.44 7.92 6.93
N GLN A 92 4.13 6.66 7.28
CA GLN A 92 4.97 5.50 6.96
C GLN A 92 4.94 5.20 5.47
N PHE A 93 3.78 5.34 4.83
CA PHE A 93 3.61 5.19 3.39
C PHE A 93 4.56 6.13 2.63
N ARG A 94 4.60 7.42 3.02
CA ARG A 94 5.51 8.40 2.43
C ARG A 94 6.99 8.03 2.60
N ALA A 95 7.34 7.36 3.69
CA ALA A 95 8.71 6.97 3.99
C ALA A 95 9.14 5.68 3.26
N ALA A 96 8.21 4.75 3.03
CA ALA A 96 8.50 3.41 2.51
C ALA A 96 8.26 3.26 1.01
N PHE A 97 7.39 4.10 0.40
CA PHE A 97 6.97 3.95 -1.00
C PHE A 97 7.55 5.04 -1.89
N GLN A 98 8.05 4.62 -3.05
CA GLN A 98 8.74 5.50 -4.01
C GLN A 98 7.86 5.92 -5.19
N ALA A 99 6.77 5.20 -5.45
CA ALA A 99 5.93 5.47 -6.61
C ALA A 99 4.48 5.08 -6.37
N VAL A 100 3.56 5.87 -6.93
CA VAL A 100 2.14 5.54 -7.11
C VAL A 100 1.84 5.61 -8.61
N VAL A 101 1.40 4.48 -9.16
CA VAL A 101 0.99 4.34 -10.55
C VAL A 101 -0.53 4.22 -10.59
N VAL A 102 -1.15 5.21 -11.19
CA VAL A 102 -2.60 5.25 -11.43
C VAL A 102 -2.84 4.73 -12.84
N GLY A 103 -3.61 3.65 -12.95
CA GLY A 103 -3.99 3.09 -14.25
C GLY A 103 -4.78 4.10 -15.08
N ARG A 104 -4.95 3.83 -16.37
CA ARG A 104 -5.91 4.55 -17.21
C ARG A 104 -7.04 3.60 -17.55
N ALA A 105 -8.27 3.98 -17.21
CA ALA A 105 -9.43 3.26 -17.69
C ALA A 105 -9.47 3.34 -19.23
N GLY A 106 -9.33 2.20 -19.91
CA GLY A 106 -9.49 2.08 -21.37
C GLY A 106 -8.25 1.73 -22.21
N GLU A 107 -7.05 1.63 -21.63
CA GLU A 107 -5.82 1.31 -22.39
C GLU A 107 -5.44 -0.18 -22.40
N TRP A 108 -6.14 -1.04 -21.65
CA TRP A 108 -5.92 -2.49 -21.72
C TRP A 108 -6.71 -3.09 -22.90
N ARG A 109 -6.07 -3.19 -24.07
CA ARG A 109 -6.47 -4.10 -25.13
C ARG A 109 -5.59 -5.34 -25.02
N ALA A 110 -6.20 -6.50 -24.79
CA ALA A 110 -5.50 -7.76 -24.97
C ALA A 110 -5.00 -7.84 -26.43
N PRO A 111 -3.80 -8.39 -26.68
CA PRO A 111 -3.37 -8.71 -28.04
C PRO A 111 -4.33 -9.69 -28.73
#